data_AF-A0A7C3Y4J0-F1
#
_entry.id   AF-A0A7C3Y4J0-F1
#
_cell.length_a   1.000
_cell.length_b   1.000
_cell.length_c   1.000
_cell.angle_alpha   90.00
_cell.angle_beta   90.00
_cell.angle_gamma   90.00
#
_symmetry.space_group_name_H-M   'P 1'
#
loop_
_entity.id
_entity.type
_entity.pdbx_description
1 polymer ?
#
loop_
_entity_poly.entity_id
_entity_poly.type
_entity_poly.pdbx_seq_one_letter_code
_entity_poly.pdbx_strand_id
1 'polypeptide(L)'
;MFENYWAFLKEVFAEDPKMISHTEAVFQFAEAIAEDLGIVGPKRRIIELSALLHDVGIVEAFKKYGSREGQYQHIEGPPLARKIMEREGETPEVIERVTFIVGHHHDFSCVDD
;
A
#
# COMPACT_ATOMS: atom_id res chain seq x y z
N MET A 1 6.25 2.97 14.24
CA MET A 1 4.81 2.63 14.18
C MET A 1 4.46 2.01 12.82
N PHE A 2 5.19 0.96 12.40
CA PHE A 2 4.94 0.20 11.15
C PHE A 2 5.39 -1.26 11.23
N GLU A 3 5.88 -1.73 12.39
CA GLU A 3 6.54 -3.03 12.52
C GLU A 3 5.62 -4.20 12.10
N ASN A 4 4.35 -4.14 12.50
CA ASN A 4 3.36 -5.15 12.12
C ASN A 4 3.03 -5.14 10.63
N TYR A 5 3.04 -3.97 9.98
CA TYR A 5 2.87 -3.87 8.53
C TYR A 5 4.07 -4.47 7.79
N TRP A 6 5.29 -4.16 8.23
CA TRP A 6 6.50 -4.74 7.64
C TRP A 6 6.57 -6.25 7.86
N ALA A 7 6.16 -6.75 9.02
CA ALA A 7 6.05 -8.19 9.27
C ALA A 7 5.04 -8.85 8.31
N PHE A 8 3.86 -8.24 8.16
CA PHE A 8 2.84 -8.70 7.22
C PHE A 8 3.35 -8.71 5.77
N LEU A 9 4.00 -7.64 5.30
CA LEU A 9 4.55 -7.59 3.95
C LEU A 9 5.64 -8.65 3.72
N LYS A 10 6.49 -8.91 4.72
CA LYS A 10 7.50 -9.97 4.63
C LYS A 10 6.87 -11.35 4.47
N GLU A 11 5.72 -11.59 5.09
CA GLU A 11 4.95 -12.82 4.88
C GLU A 11 4.32 -12.87 3.48
N VAL A 12 3.71 -11.78 3.02
CA VAL A 12 3.10 -11.71 1.67
C VAL A 12 4.16 -11.93 0.59
N PHE A 13 5.33 -11.29 0.73
CA PHE A 13 6.42 -11.31 -0.25
C PHE A 13 7.52 -12.34 0.07
N ALA A 14 7.22 -13.38 0.84
CA ALA A 14 8.21 -14.38 1.25
C ALA A 14 8.95 -15.03 0.06
N GLU A 15 8.25 -15.23 -1.06
CA GLU A 15 8.79 -15.82 -2.29
C GLU A 15 9.38 -14.78 -3.27
N ASP A 16 9.21 -13.48 -3.01
CA ASP A 16 9.74 -12.39 -3.85
C ASP A 16 10.30 -11.23 -3.01
N PRO A 17 11.45 -11.41 -2.34
CA PRO A 17 12.01 -10.42 -1.41
C PRO A 17 12.33 -9.06 -2.05
N LYS A 18 12.45 -8.98 -3.39
CA LYS A 18 12.69 -7.73 -4.10
C LYS A 18 11.54 -6.74 -3.92
N MET A 19 10.31 -7.24 -3.71
CA MET A 19 9.15 -6.40 -3.43
C MET A 19 9.27 -5.65 -2.11
N ILE A 20 9.97 -6.21 -1.12
CA ILE A 20 10.26 -5.49 0.14
C ILE A 20 11.18 -4.31 -0.13
N SER A 21 12.27 -4.52 -0.87
CA SER A 21 13.22 -3.44 -1.20
C SER A 21 12.58 -2.35 -2.06
N HIS A 22 11.72 -2.72 -3.01
CA HIS A 22 10.93 -1.77 -3.80
C HIS A 22 9.99 -0.95 -2.91
N THR A 23 9.21 -1.63 -2.05
CA THR A 23 8.28 -0.97 -1.13
C THR A 23 9.01 -0.02 -0.16
N GLU A 24 10.17 -0.44 0.36
CA GLU A 24 10.99 0.38 1.26
C GLU A 24 11.50 1.64 0.57
N ALA A 25 11.98 1.55 -0.68
CA ALA A 25 12.41 2.71 -1.44
C ALA A 25 11.24 3.70 -1.68
N VAL A 26 10.07 3.20 -2.11
CA VAL A 26 8.88 4.03 -2.32
C VAL A 26 8.43 4.69 -1.02
N PHE A 27 8.41 3.95 0.08
CA PHE A 27 8.04 4.45 1.40
C PHE A 27 8.99 5.57 1.85
N GLN A 28 10.30 5.39 1.73
CA GLN A 28 11.29 6.41 2.09
C GLN A 28 11.14 7.70 1.27
N PHE A 29 10.89 7.59 -0.04
CA PHE A 29 10.63 8.76 -0.88
C PHE A 29 9.32 9.47 -0.49
N ALA A 30 8.25 8.70 -0.25
CA ALA A 30 6.97 9.28 0.16
C ALA A 30 7.07 9.99 1.52
N GLU A 31 7.81 9.40 2.46
CA GLU A 31 8.08 9.95 3.79
C GLU A 31 8.85 11.28 3.69
N ALA A 32 9.94 11.31 2.91
CA ALA A 32 10.74 12.51 2.69
C ALA A 32 9.93 13.63 2.01
N ILE A 33 9.21 13.33 0.92
CA ILE A 33 8.40 14.32 0.20
C ILE A 33 7.33 14.92 1.10
N ALA A 34 6.61 14.09 1.85
CA ALA A 34 5.58 14.59 2.75
C ALA A 34 6.18 15.42 3.91
N GLU A 35 7.43 15.18 4.29
CA GLU A 35 8.11 15.92 5.37
C GLU A 35 8.53 17.30 4.85
N ASP A 36 9.14 17.33 3.67
CA ASP A 36 9.53 18.55 2.96
C ASP A 36 8.32 19.46 2.67
N LEU A 37 7.14 18.88 2.44
CA LEU A 37 5.88 19.60 2.23
C LEU A 37 5.16 19.95 3.55
N GLY A 38 5.69 19.57 4.71
CA GLY A 38 5.08 19.84 6.02
C GLY A 38 3.74 19.14 6.24
N ILE A 39 3.50 18.01 5.58
CA ILE A 39 2.26 17.23 5.70
C ILE A 39 2.26 16.47 7.03
N VAL A 40 1.21 16.67 7.81
CA VAL A 40 1.04 16.07 9.16
C VAL A 40 -0.33 15.42 9.33
N GLY A 41 -0.52 14.70 10.44
CA GLY A 41 -1.82 14.16 10.84
C GLY A 41 -2.35 13.06 9.90
N PRO A 42 -3.68 12.97 9.72
CA PRO A 42 -4.30 11.91 8.91
C PRO A 42 -3.79 11.84 7.47
N LYS A 43 -3.52 12.99 6.83
CA LYS A 43 -2.99 13.03 5.44
C LYS A 43 -1.60 12.38 5.35
N ARG A 44 -0.73 12.63 6.34
CA ARG A 44 0.58 11.97 6.44
C ARG A 44 0.43 10.46 6.58
N ARG A 45 -0.47 10.02 7.47
CA ARG A 45 -0.73 8.59 7.70
C ARG A 45 -1.23 7.88 6.44
N ILE A 46 -2.11 8.51 5.67
CA ILE A 46 -2.61 8.00 4.40
C ILE A 46 -1.47 7.85 3.38
N ILE A 47 -0.59 8.83 3.24
CA ILE A 47 0.57 8.77 2.32
C ILE A 47 1.48 7.60 2.69
N GLU A 48 1.86 7.51 3.95
CA GLU A 48 2.76 6.46 4.46
C GLU A 48 2.17 5.06 4.25
N LEU A 49 0.90 4.85 4.61
CA LEU A 49 0.25 3.54 4.44
C LEU A 49 -0.01 3.20 2.97
N SER A 50 -0.33 4.18 2.13
CA SER A 50 -0.50 3.96 0.70
C SER A 50 0.82 3.53 0.05
N ALA A 51 1.92 4.22 0.36
CA ALA A 51 3.26 3.85 -0.10
C ALA A 51 3.66 2.45 0.38
N LEU A 52 3.34 2.13 1.64
CA LEU A 52 3.66 0.83 2.24
C LEU A 52 2.86 -0.34 1.63
N LEU A 53 1.62 -0.10 1.21
CA LEU A 53 0.69 -1.16 0.82
C LEU A 53 0.36 -1.20 -0.68
N HIS A 54 0.87 -0.27 -1.49
CA HIS A 54 0.47 -0.12 -2.91
C HIS A 54 0.52 -1.44 -3.71
N ASP A 55 1.59 -2.21 -3.58
CA ASP A 55 1.81 -3.46 -4.33
C ASP A 55 1.40 -4.73 -3.55
N VAL A 56 0.68 -4.61 -2.42
CA VAL A 56 0.33 -5.77 -1.57
C VAL A 56 -0.47 -6.85 -2.32
N GLY A 57 -1.18 -6.46 -3.37
CA GLY A 57 -1.98 -7.36 -4.21
C GLY A 57 -1.18 -8.19 -5.22
N ILE A 58 0.11 -7.90 -5.47
CA ILE A 58 0.88 -8.50 -6.58
C ILE A 58 0.97 -10.04 -6.51
N VAL A 59 1.09 -10.59 -5.30
CA VAL A 59 1.23 -12.04 -5.09
C VAL A 59 -0.10 -12.75 -5.33
N GLU A 60 -1.20 -12.17 -4.84
CA GLU A 60 -2.52 -12.76 -5.01
C GLU A 60 -3.01 -12.62 -6.47
N ALA A 61 -2.69 -11.50 -7.12
CA ALA A 61 -2.92 -11.31 -8.55
C ALA A 61 -2.23 -12.41 -9.37
N PHE A 62 -0.96 -12.69 -9.07
CA PHE A 62 -0.23 -13.75 -9.76
C PHE A 62 -0.84 -15.14 -9.50
N LYS A 63 -1.24 -15.44 -8.26
CA LYS A 63 -1.87 -16.72 -7.91
C LYS A 63 -3.21 -16.95 -8.62
N LYS A 64 -4.05 -15.92 -8.73
CA LYS A 64 -5.40 -16.04 -9.27
C LYS A 64 -5.46 -15.91 -10.79
N TYR A 65 -4.64 -15.04 -11.38
CA TYR A 65 -4.74 -14.67 -12.79
C TYR A 65 -3.50 -15.05 -13.61
N GLY A 66 -2.43 -15.55 -12.96
CA GLY A 66 -1.16 -15.83 -13.63
C GLY A 66 -0.44 -14.56 -14.12
N SER A 67 -0.85 -13.38 -13.66
CA SER A 67 -0.34 -12.08 -14.11
C SER A 67 -0.15 -11.11 -12.95
N ARG A 68 0.86 -10.26 -13.07
CA ARG A 68 1.19 -9.17 -12.12
C ARG A 68 0.75 -7.79 -12.63
N GLU A 69 -0.03 -7.74 -13.72
CA GLU A 69 -0.50 -6.49 -14.29
C GLU A 69 -1.35 -5.68 -13.30
N GLY A 70 -1.29 -4.35 -13.43
CA GLY A 70 -1.93 -3.42 -12.52
C GLY A 70 -3.42 -3.68 -12.30
N GLN A 71 -4.17 -3.98 -13.36
CA GLN A 71 -5.60 -4.30 -13.28
C GLN A 71 -5.95 -5.42 -12.30
N TYR A 72 -5.07 -6.42 -12.13
CA TYR A 72 -5.29 -7.51 -11.18
C TYR A 72 -4.87 -7.13 -9.76
N GLN A 73 -3.81 -6.33 -9.63
CA GLN A 73 -3.40 -5.79 -8.34
C GLN A 73 -4.46 -4.83 -7.77
N HIS A 74 -5.12 -4.07 -8.63
CA HIS A 74 -6.24 -3.17 -8.27
C HIS A 74 -7.42 -3.93 -7.66
N ILE A 75 -7.64 -5.18 -8.07
CA ILE A 75 -8.69 -6.05 -7.52
C ILE A 75 -8.23 -6.66 -6.19
N GLU A 76 -7.00 -7.17 -6.13
CA GLU A 76 -6.53 -8.00 -5.01
C GLU A 76 -5.87 -7.20 -3.88
N GLY A 77 -5.33 -6.02 -4.16
CA GLY A 77 -4.64 -5.16 -3.20
C GLY A 77 -5.57 -4.57 -2.13
N PRO A 78 -6.71 -3.94 -2.48
CA PRO A 78 -7.58 -3.27 -1.51
C PRO A 78 -8.09 -4.19 -0.38
N PRO A 79 -8.54 -5.44 -0.64
CA PRO A 79 -8.94 -6.35 0.44
C PRO A 79 -7.81 -6.70 1.41
N LEU A 80 -6.59 -6.90 0.91
CA LEU A 80 -5.41 -7.20 1.73
C LEU A 80 -4.98 -5.99 2.56
N ALA A 81 -4.94 -4.80 1.95
CA ALA A 81 -4.62 -3.55 2.64
C ALA A 81 -5.63 -3.24 3.76
N ARG A 82 -6.93 -3.39 3.48
CA ARG A 82 -8.01 -3.24 4.46
C ARG A 82 -7.79 -4.14 5.68
N LYS A 83 -7.57 -5.42 5.44
CA LYS A 83 -7.42 -6.43 6.50
C LYS A 83 -6.32 -6.08 7.50
N ILE A 84 -5.15 -5.65 7.03
CA ILE A 84 -4.05 -5.30 7.95
C ILE A 84 -4.31 -3.97 8.66
N MET A 85 -4.88 -2.97 7.99
CA MET A 85 -5.20 -1.69 8.63
C MET A 85 -6.30 -1.80 9.69
N GLU A 86 -7.35 -2.62 9.45
CA GLU A 86 -8.38 -2.90 10.46
C GLU A 86 -7.79 -3.60 11.69
N ARG A 87 -6.85 -4.53 11.49
CA ARG A 87 -6.14 -5.21 12.58
C ARG A 87 -5.30 -4.25 13.42
N GLU A 88 -4.64 -3.29 12.78
CA GLU A 88 -3.82 -2.28 13.46
C GLU A 88 -4.64 -1.13 14.06
N GLY A 89 -5.97 -1.14 13.87
CA GLY A 89 -6.88 -0.17 14.47
C GLY A 89 -6.89 1.19 13.76
N GLU A 90 -6.56 1.23 12.48
CA GLU A 90 -6.71 2.45 11.67
C GLU A 90 -8.17 2.88 11.59
N THR A 91 -8.38 4.19 11.44
CA THR A 91 -9.74 4.72 11.33
C THR A 91 -10.37 4.33 10.00
N PRO A 92 -11.72 4.21 9.92
CA PRO A 92 -12.40 3.93 8.66
C PRO A 92 -12.03 4.92 7.54
N GLU A 93 -11.84 6.20 7.88
CA GLU A 93 -11.45 7.24 6.92
C GLU A 93 -10.08 6.95 6.28
N VAL A 94 -9.08 6.57 7.07
CA VAL A 94 -7.75 6.20 6.57
C VAL A 94 -7.84 4.93 5.73
N ILE A 95 -8.60 3.93 6.19
CA ILE A 95 -8.78 2.64 5.50
C ILE A 95 -9.42 2.85 4.12
N GLU A 96 -10.54 3.57 4.04
CA GLU A 96 -11.20 3.84 2.76
C GLU A 96 -10.27 4.56 1.80
N ARG A 97 -9.55 5.59 2.27
CA ARG A 97 -8.67 6.36 1.40
C ARG A 97 -7.47 5.56 0.90
N VAL A 98 -6.80 4.82 1.79
CA VAL A 98 -5.65 3.99 1.40
C VAL A 98 -6.09 2.85 0.48
N THR A 99 -7.22 2.20 0.76
CA THR A 99 -7.73 1.12 -0.12
C THR A 99 -8.12 1.63 -1.50
N PHE A 100 -8.67 2.84 -1.60
CA PHE A 100 -8.89 3.51 -2.87
C PHE A 100 -7.57 3.72 -3.62
N ILE A 101 -6.55 4.32 -2.98
CA ILE A 101 -5.26 4.58 -3.64
C ILE A 101 -4.59 3.27 -4.10
N VAL A 102 -4.56 2.24 -3.24
CA VAL A 102 -4.04 0.90 -3.58
C VAL A 102 -4.78 0.33 -4.80
N GLY A 103 -6.09 0.53 -4.89
CA GLY A 103 -6.92 0.09 -6.02
C GLY A 103 -6.71 0.85 -7.32
N HIS A 104 -5.99 1.98 -7.31
CA HIS A 104 -5.88 2.86 -8.49
C HIS A 104 -4.45 3.35 -8.76
N HIS A 105 -3.43 2.87 -8.05
CA HIS A 105 -2.06 3.42 -8.13
C HIS A 105 -1.35 3.26 -9.49
N HIS A 106 -1.95 2.55 -10.46
CA HIS A 106 -1.47 2.49 -11.86
C HIS A 106 -2.29 3.36 -12.82
N ASP A 107 -3.34 4.02 -12.33
CA ASP A 107 -4.23 4.88 -13.10
C ASP A 107 -4.01 6.35 -12.74
N PHE A 108 -3.23 7.04 -13.58
CA PHE A 108 -2.94 8.47 -13.41
C PHE A 108 -4.15 9.39 -13.67
N SER A 109 -5.28 8.85 -14.14
CA SER A 109 -6.53 9.60 -14.23
C SER A 109 -7.32 9.61 -12.91
N CYS A 110 -6.95 8.75 -11.96
CA CYS A 110 -7.55 8.63 -10.63
C CYS A 110 -6.68 9.31 -9.55
N VAL A 111 -6.23 10.54 -9.82
CA VAL A 111 -5.47 11.35 -8.86
C VAL A 111 -6.37 12.46 -8.33
N ASP A 112 -6.65 12.40 -7.03
CA ASP A 112 -7.50 13.31 -6.27
C ASP A 112 -6.89 13.62 -4.89
N ASP A 113 -7.58 14.42 -4.07
CA ASP A 113 -7.04 15.01 -2.84
C ASP A 113 -7.02 14.08 -1.61
#